data_AF-A0A7J5DNQ4-F1
#
_entry.id   AF-A0A7J5DNQ4-F1
#
_cell.length_a   1.000
_cell.length_b   1.000
_cell.length_c   1.000
_cell.angle_alpha   90.00
_cell.angle_beta   90.00
_cell.angle_gamma   90.00
#
_symmetry.space_group_name_H-M   'P 1'
#
loop_
_entity.id
_entity.type
_entity.pdbx_description
1 polymer ?
#
loop_
_entity_poly.entity_id
_entity_poly.type
_entity_poly.pdbx_seq_one_letter_code
_entity_poly.pdbx_strand_id
1 'polypeptide(L)' 'MSRFQFVADHRDAFGVKRLCTALNLSRSGFYRWLKAAPARAAKKAADAALTRRMRTIHARLA' A
#
# COMPACT_ATOMS: atom_id res chain seq x y z
N MET A 1 8.39 -0.54 1.39
CA MET A 1 7.53 0.53 1.94
C MET A 1 7.40 1.64 0.91
N SER A 2 6.24 2.29 0.80
CA SER A 2 6.05 3.45 -0.10
C SER A 2 6.26 4.78 0.63
N ARG A 3 6.60 5.86 -0.10
CA ARG A 3 6.72 7.22 0.49
C ARG A 3 5.43 7.66 1.19
N PHE A 4 4.26 7.28 0.68
CA PHE A 4 2.98 7.59 1.32
C PHE A 4 2.73 6.81 2.61
N GLN A 5 3.26 5.58 2.71
CA GLN A 5 3.22 4.81 3.95
C GLN A 5 4.03 5.50 5.03
N PHE A 6 5.25 5.95 4.72
CA PHE A 6 6.05 6.76 5.64
C PHE A 6 5.29 8.03 6.12
N VAL A 7 4.62 8.74 5.21
CA VAL A 7 3.79 9.89 5.61
C VAL A 7 2.68 9.47 6.57
N ALA A 8 2.01 8.33 6.33
CA ALA A 8 0.94 7.84 7.20
C ALA A 8 1.47 7.48 8.60
N ASP A 9 2.62 6.80 8.66
CA ASP A 9 3.23 6.30 9.90
C ASP A 9 3.75 7.45 10.80
N HIS A 10 4.09 8.60 10.22
CA HIS A 10 4.71 9.72 10.94
C HIS A 10 3.89 11.02 10.98
N ARG A 11 2.67 11.03 10.41
CA ARG A 11 1.85 12.25 10.30
C ARG A 11 1.48 12.88 11.64
N ASP A 12 1.36 12.08 12.70
CA ASP A 12 0.94 12.56 14.02
C ASP A 12 2.06 13.34 14.72
N ALA A 13 3.33 13.00 14.43
CA ALA A 13 4.49 13.69 14.98
C ALA A 13 4.89 14.95 14.18
N PHE A 14 4.79 14.92 12.85
CA PHE A 14 5.38 15.96 12.00
C PHE A 14 4.39 16.72 11.11
N GLY A 15 3.16 16.22 10.98
CA GLY A 15 2.12 16.78 10.12
C GLY A 15 2.27 16.41 8.64
N VAL A 16 1.15 16.09 7.99
CA VAL A 16 1.10 15.67 6.57
C VAL A 16 1.74 16.69 5.62
N LYS A 17 1.50 17.99 5.83
CA LYS A 17 2.03 19.05 4.95
C LYS A 17 3.56 19.04 4.91
N ARG A 18 4.20 19.02 6.08
CA ARG A 18 5.66 19.03 6.22
C ARG A 18 6.29 17.78 5.58
N LEU A 19 5.74 16.61 5.90
CA LEU A 19 6.22 15.33 5.36
C LEU A 19 6.06 15.24 3.84
N CYS A 20 4.91 15.67 3.30
CA CYS A 20 4.70 15.68 1.85
C CYS A 20 5.67 16.63 1.14
N THR A 21 5.94 17.81 1.70
CA THR A 21 6.93 18.74 1.14
C THR A 21 8.34 18.14 1.15
N ALA A 22 8.78 17.59 2.28
CA ALA A 22 10.11 16.99 2.41
C ALA A 22 10.35 15.82 1.44
N LEU A 23 9.30 15.07 1.12
CA LEU A 23 9.37 13.89 0.24
C LEU A 23 8.98 14.18 -1.22
N ASN A 24 8.79 15.45 -1.57
CA ASN A 24 8.30 15.89 -2.89
C ASN A 24 7.04 15.12 -3.34
N LEU A 25 6.01 15.14 -2.48
CA LEU A 25 4.69 14.54 -2.68
C LEU A 25 3.60 15.61 -2.68
N SER A 26 2.54 15.38 -3.45
CA SER A 26 1.33 16.20 -3.33
C SER A 26 0.46 15.72 -2.15
N ARG A 27 -0.12 16.68 -1.40
CA ARG A 27 -1.09 16.38 -0.34
C ARG A 27 -2.32 15.66 -0.88
N SER A 28 -2.81 16.05 -2.06
CA SER A 28 -3.93 15.38 -2.74
C SER A 28 -3.59 13.94 -3.12
N GLY A 29 -2.35 13.68 -3.55
CA GLY A 29 -1.85 12.33 -3.81
C GLY A 29 -1.84 11.47 -2.55
N PHE A 30 -1.42 12.03 -1.41
CA PHE A 30 -1.46 11.33 -0.12
C PHE A 30 -2.90 10.93 0.27
N TYR A 31 -3.85 11.85 0.22
CA TYR A 31 -5.23 11.53 0.57
C TYR A 31 -5.89 10.56 -0.42
N ARG A 32 -5.56 10.63 -1.72
CA ARG A 32 -5.97 9.61 -2.70
C ARG A 32 -5.41 8.23 -2.35
N TRP A 33 -4.12 8.17 -2.01
CA TRP A 33 -3.46 6.93 -1.59
C TRP A 33 -4.07 6.36 -0.31
N LEU A 34 -4.43 7.23 0.65
CA LEU A 34 -5.10 6.87 1.89
C LEU A 34 -6.50 6.31 1.62
N LYS A 35 -7.30 6.99 0.79
CA LYS A 35 -8.64 6.53 0.38
C LYS A 35 -8.59 5.20 -0.36
N ALA A 36 -7.51 4.93 -1.10
CA ALA A 36 -7.31 3.67 -1.82
C ALA A 36 -6.86 2.50 -0.92
N ALA A 37 -6.70 2.68 0.40
CA ALA A 37 -6.26 1.62 1.31
C ALA A 37 -7.15 0.36 1.28
N PRO A 38 -8.49 0.45 1.29
CA PRO A 38 -9.35 -0.74 1.23
C PRO A 38 -9.18 -1.52 -0.08
N ALA A 39 -9.14 -0.80 -1.22
CA ALA A 39 -8.91 -1.42 -2.53
C ALA A 39 -7.55 -2.12 -2.62
N ARG A 40 -6.49 -1.51 -2.05
CA ARG A 40 -5.16 -2.14 -1.97
C ARG A 40 -5.17 -3.40 -1.10
N ALA A 41 -5.89 -3.38 0.03
CA ALA A 41 -6.02 -4.55 0.90
C ALA A 41 -6.78 -5.70 0.21
N ALA A 42 -7.89 -5.38 -0.46
CA ALA A 42 -8.67 -6.36 -1.23
C ALA A 42 -7.84 -6.99 -2.35
N LYS A 43 -7.09 -6.17 -3.11
CA LYS A 43 -6.17 -6.66 -4.14
C LYS A 43 -5.12 -7.60 -3.55
N LYS A 44 -4.48 -7.22 -2.43
CA LYS A 44 -3.47 -8.05 -1.76
C LYS A 44 -4.05 -9.41 -1.34
N ALA A 45 -5.29 -9.44 -0.84
CA ALA A 45 -5.96 -10.68 -0.47
C ALA A 45 -6.26 -11.56 -1.70
N ALA A 46 -6.75 -10.97 -2.79
CA ALA A 46 -6.99 -11.67 -4.06
C ALA A 46 -5.68 -12.25 -4.63
N ASP A 47 -4.60 -11.47 -4.65
CA ASP A 47 -3.29 -11.90 -5.11
C ASP A 47 -2.75 -13.06 -4.25
N ALA A 48 -2.93 -13.01 -2.94
CA ALA A 48 -2.55 -14.11 -2.04
C ALA A 48 -3.37 -15.39 -2.30
N ALA A 49 -4.67 -15.26 -2.55
CA ALA A 49 -5.53 -16.39 -2.90
C ALA A 49 -5.11 -17.03 -4.23
N LEU A 50 -4.82 -16.21 -5.25
CA LEU A 50 -4.33 -16.65 -6.54
C LEU A 50 -2.98 -17.37 -6.41
N THR A 51 -2.04 -16.79 -5.66
CA THR A 51 -0.71 -17.37 -5.42
C THR A 51 -0.81 -18.76 -4.78
N ARG A 52 -1.71 -18.92 -3.81
CA ARG A 52 -1.95 -20.22 -3.16
C ARG A 52 -2.51 -21.27 -4.15
N ARG A 53 -3.40 -20.86 -5.05
CA ARG A 53 -3.90 -21.75 -6.13
C ARG A 53 -2.77 -22.17 -7.06
N MET A 54 -1.93 -21.23 -7.50
CA MET A 54 -0.78 -21.54 -8.36
C MET A 54 0.17 -22.53 -7.70
N ARG A 55 0.52 -22.32 -6.42
CA ARG A 55 1.36 -23.26 -5.66
C ARG A 55 0.76 -24.67 -5.59
N THR A 56 -0.55 -24.77 -5.41
CA THR A 56 -1.25 -26.07 -5.37
C THR A 56 -1.17 -26.79 -6.72
N ILE A 57 -1.32 -26.06 -7.83
CA ILE A 57 -1.20 -26.63 -9.17
C ILE A 57 0.24 -27.08 -9.42
N HIS A 58 1.23 -26.25 -9.11
CA HIS A 58 2.64 -26.58 -9.30
C HIS A 58 3.06 -27.79 -8.46
N ALA A 59 2.55 -27.94 -7.24
CA ALA A 59 2.81 -29.10 -6.38
C ALA A 59 2.16 -30.40 -6.87
N ARG A 60 1.17 -30.34 -7.78
CA ARG A 60 0.55 -31.52 -8.40
C ARG A 60 1.22 -31.94 -9.71
N LEU A 61 2.01 -31.04 -10.31
CA LEU A 61 2.72 -31.25 -11.57
C LEU A 61 4.21 -31.56 -11.36
N ALA A 62 4.67 -31.48 -10.11
CA ALA A 62 5.99 -31.95 -9.65
C ALA A 62 5.84 -33.34 -9.05
#